data_AF-A0A0F8Y0P3-F1
#
_entry.id   AF-A0A0F8Y0P3-F1
#
_cell.length_a   1.000
_cell.length_b   1.000
_cell.length_c   1.000
_cell.angle_alpha   90.00
_cell.angle_beta   90.00
_cell.angle_gamma   90.00
#
_symmetry.space_group_name_H-M   'P 1'
#
loop_
_entity.id
_entity.type
_entity.pdbx_description
1 polymer ?
#
loop_
_entity_poly.entity_id
_entity_poly.type
_entity_poly.pdbx_seq_one_letter_code
_entity_poly.pdbx_strand_id
1 'polypeptide(L)'
;MKRSFPHTYVIVFYIILLAAILTWILPGGEYIKETVTIEGGDKTELVYREVESNPQSWQVFAAIFKGFVKQSGIIVFILMIGGAFWILNSSKAIDVGILSFIRYTSKLERYRLIRFLGVNNIIITLVMILFSVFGAVFGMSEETIAFIIIMVPLAITMGYDSIIGVSMCFVAAGLGFAGAVLNPFTIGIAQGIAELPLFSGLEYRVFCWVVINIIGITAVLVYANRIKKDPSRSPVYKEDEYWREKGKADMGTLEYKTPLSAWIVYGVVLGGLILFSVFNSQTTLTIGDPETGSGSSLTSPMIPVITLLFAVSGILSLRKSVHFFQLTLFGFTILFLIVGVMGYQWYIMKIA
;
A
#
# COMPACT_ATOMS: atom_id res chain seq x y z
N MET A 1 -13.93 34.38 11.35
CA MET A 1 -14.35 32.99 11.65
C MET A 1 -13.61 32.05 10.70
N LYS A 2 -12.62 31.28 11.17
CA LYS A 2 -12.02 30.22 10.33
C LYS A 2 -13.11 29.18 10.08
N ARG A 3 -13.60 29.05 8.84
CA ARG A 3 -14.46 27.94 8.45
C ARG A 3 -13.61 26.68 8.50
N SER A 4 -13.73 25.92 9.59
CA SER A 4 -13.16 24.58 9.69
C SER A 4 -13.85 23.69 8.67
N PHE A 5 -13.08 22.93 7.88
CA PHE A 5 -13.70 21.92 7.02
C PHE A 5 -14.50 20.94 7.89
N PRO A 6 -15.76 20.61 7.52
CA PRO A 6 -16.56 19.67 8.27
C PRO A 6 -15.86 18.31 8.31
N HIS A 7 -16.01 17.60 9.43
CA HIS A 7 -15.43 16.28 9.61
C HIS A 7 -15.92 15.32 8.51
N THR A 8 -15.09 14.38 8.08
CA THR A 8 -15.40 13.45 6.98
C THR A 8 -16.72 12.71 7.21
N TYR A 9 -17.00 12.28 8.44
CA TYR A 9 -18.29 11.67 8.82
C TYR A 9 -19.50 12.58 8.57
N VAL A 10 -19.36 13.89 8.80
CA VAL A 10 -20.43 14.87 8.56
C VAL A 10 -20.67 15.00 7.05
N ILE A 11 -19.59 15.05 6.26
CA ILE A 11 -19.68 15.11 4.80
C ILE A 11 -20.39 13.86 4.25
N VAL A 12 -19.96 12.67 4.67
CA VAL A 12 -20.56 11.39 4.24
C VAL A 12 -22.04 11.32 4.63
N PHE A 13 -22.40 11.75 5.84
CA PHE A 13 -23.78 11.80 6.28
C PHE A 13 -24.65 12.70 5.38
N TYR A 14 -24.18 13.90 5.05
CA TYR A 14 -24.91 14.79 4.14
C TYR A 14 -25.02 14.24 2.71
N ILE A 15 -24.00 13.52 2.22
CA ILE A 15 -24.06 12.85 0.92
C ILE A 15 -25.15 11.77 0.93
N ILE A 16 -25.27 10.99 2.01
CA ILE A 16 -26.32 9.96 2.14
C ILE A 16 -27.71 10.63 2.17
N LEU A 17 -27.88 11.72 2.91
CA LEU A 17 -29.15 12.46 2.94
C LEU A 17 -29.50 13.04 1.58
N LEU A 18 -28.53 13.63 0.88
CA LEU A 18 -28.73 14.16 -0.46
C LEU A 18 -29.13 13.05 -1.43
N ALA A 19 -28.43 11.91 -1.41
CA ALA A 19 -28.77 10.75 -2.23
C ALA A 19 -30.19 10.26 -1.95
N ALA A 20 -30.60 10.20 -0.68
CA ALA A 20 -31.96 9.84 -0.30
C ALA A 20 -33.00 10.84 -0.83
N ILE A 21 -32.77 12.16 -0.70
CA ILE A 21 -33.67 13.19 -1.26
C ILE A 21 -33.78 13.04 -2.78
N LEU A 22 -32.66 12.81 -3.48
CA LEU A 22 -32.66 12.63 -4.93
C LEU A 22 -33.49 11.43 -5.39
N THR A 23 -33.65 10.38 -4.57
CA THR A 23 -34.55 9.26 -4.90
C THR A 23 -36.03 9.61 -4.96
N TRP A 24 -36.43 10.78 -4.45
CA TRP A 24 -37.80 11.30 -4.58
C TRP A 24 -38.00 12.17 -5.82
N ILE A 25 -36.92 12.74 -6.35
CA ILE A 25 -36.97 13.74 -7.42
C ILE A 25 -36.63 13.09 -8.77
N LEU A 26 -35.68 12.16 -8.78
CA LEU A 26 -35.19 11.51 -9.99
C LEU A 26 -35.94 10.20 -10.25
N PRO A 27 -36.33 9.92 -11.52
CA PRO A 27 -36.92 8.65 -11.87
C PRO A 27 -35.92 7.51 -11.66
N GLY A 28 -36.43 6.34 -11.24
CA GLY A 28 -35.65 5.12 -11.18
C GLY A 28 -35.13 4.73 -12.57
N GLY A 29 -33.89 4.28 -12.65
CA GLY A 29 -33.31 3.80 -13.91
C GLY A 29 -32.31 2.67 -13.69
N GLU A 30 -32.30 1.74 -14.63
CA GLU A 30 -31.38 0.61 -14.65
C GLU A 30 -30.82 0.40 -16.06
N TYR A 31 -29.53 0.05 -16.14
CA TYR A 31 -28.91 -0.37 -17.39
C TYR A 31 -29.10 -1.88 -17.55
N ILE A 32 -29.85 -2.29 -18.56
CA ILE A 32 -30.11 -3.70 -18.86
C ILE A 32 -29.28 -4.10 -20.08
N LYS A 33 -28.66 -5.28 -20.02
CA LYS A 33 -27.94 -5.87 -21.14
C LYS A 33 -28.94 -6.41 -22.16
N GLU A 34 -28.97 -5.84 -23.35
CA GLU A 34 -29.75 -6.34 -24.49
C GLU A 34 -28.81 -6.85 -25.57
N THR A 35 -29.07 -8.06 -26.07
CA THR A 35 -28.32 -8.62 -27.19
C THR A 35 -29.01 -8.22 -28.49
N VAL A 36 -28.35 -7.39 -29.29
CA VAL A 36 -28.82 -6.99 -30.62
C VAL A 36 -28.07 -7.81 -31.66
N THR A 37 -28.80 -8.61 -32.44
CA THR A 37 -28.24 -9.35 -33.57
C THR A 37 -28.13 -8.41 -34.77
N ILE A 38 -26.91 -8.07 -35.16
CA ILE A 38 -26.63 -7.31 -36.39
C ILE A 38 -26.07 -8.31 -37.42
N GLU A 39 -26.29 -8.10 -38.72
CA GLU A 39 -25.71 -8.93 -39.79
C GLU A 39 -24.18 -8.95 -39.67
N GLY A 40 -23.64 -9.94 -38.95
CA GLY A 40 -22.22 -10.05 -38.61
C GLY A 40 -21.93 -10.57 -37.20
N GLY A 41 -22.92 -10.63 -36.29
CA GLY A 41 -22.79 -11.23 -34.96
C GLY A 41 -23.69 -10.59 -33.90
N ASP A 42 -23.81 -11.26 -32.75
CA ASP A 42 -24.53 -10.76 -31.58
C ASP A 42 -23.68 -9.73 -30.82
N LYS A 43 -24.22 -8.53 -30.60
CA LYS A 43 -23.59 -7.48 -29.78
C LYS A 43 -24.43 -7.25 -28.54
N THR A 44 -23.82 -7.31 -27.36
CA THR A 44 -24.49 -6.93 -26.11
C THR A 44 -24.33 -5.43 -25.91
N GLU A 45 -25.43 -4.70 -25.80
CA GLU A 45 -25.42 -3.26 -25.49
C GLU A 45 -26.16 -3.00 -24.17
N LEU A 46 -25.69 -2.02 -23.40
CA LEU A 46 -26.36 -1.56 -22.18
C LEU A 46 -27.41 -0.51 -22.56
N VAL A 47 -28.69 -0.87 -22.47
CA VAL A 47 -29.80 0.05 -22.74
C VAL A 47 -30.35 0.56 -21.41
N TYR A 48 -30.43 1.87 -21.27
CA TYR A 48 -31.07 2.49 -20.11
C TYR A 48 -32.59 2.30 -20.20
N ARG A 49 -33.20 1.75 -19.15
CA ARG A 49 -34.66 1.72 -19.00
C ARG A 49 -35.06 2.38 -17.70
N GLU A 50 -36.13 3.16 -17.77
CA GLU A 50 -36.80 3.66 -16.58
C GLU A 50 -37.45 2.49 -15.84
N VAL A 51 -37.24 2.46 -14.52
CA VAL A 51 -37.82 1.46 -13.62
C VAL A 51 -38.65 2.16 -12.55
N GLU A 52 -39.45 1.39 -11.82
CA GLU A 52 -40.26 1.94 -10.74
C GLU A 52 -39.37 2.64 -9.71
N SER A 53 -39.72 3.90 -9.39
CA SER A 53 -38.95 4.70 -8.45
C SER A 53 -39.09 4.12 -7.04
N ASN A 54 -37.99 4.02 -6.30
CA ASN A 54 -37.96 3.49 -4.93
C ASN A 54 -37.44 4.56 -3.95
N PRO A 55 -38.29 5.47 -3.47
CA PRO A 55 -37.88 6.57 -2.60
C PRO A 55 -37.36 6.07 -1.25
N GLN A 56 -36.20 6.58 -0.84
CA GLN A 56 -35.59 6.27 0.45
C GLN A 56 -36.03 7.27 1.51
N SER A 57 -36.42 6.76 2.68
CA SER A 57 -36.83 7.55 3.85
C SER A 57 -36.04 7.12 5.09
N TRP A 58 -36.64 6.33 5.99
CA TRP A 58 -36.01 5.83 7.21
C TRP A 58 -34.86 4.85 6.94
N GLN A 59 -34.76 4.30 5.72
CA GLN A 59 -33.69 3.41 5.30
C GLN A 59 -32.30 4.07 5.39
N VAL A 60 -32.23 5.42 5.39
CA VAL A 60 -30.99 6.17 5.63
C VAL A 60 -30.34 5.79 6.96
N PHE A 61 -31.13 5.55 8.01
CA PHE A 61 -30.60 5.13 9.30
C PHE A 61 -30.00 3.71 9.25
N ALA A 62 -30.56 2.84 8.42
CA ALA A 62 -30.03 1.50 8.19
C ALA A 62 -28.80 1.48 7.25
N ALA A 63 -28.61 2.52 6.42
CA ALA A 63 -27.55 2.57 5.42
C ALA A 63 -26.15 2.48 6.06
N ILE A 64 -25.96 3.08 7.23
CA ILE A 64 -24.69 3.02 7.98
C ILE A 64 -24.39 1.57 8.38
N PHE A 65 -25.35 0.87 8.99
CA PHE A 65 -25.18 -0.52 9.42
C PHE A 65 -24.94 -1.45 8.22
N LYS A 66 -25.71 -1.28 7.14
CA LYS A 66 -25.51 -2.04 5.89
C LYS A 66 -24.12 -1.78 5.31
N GLY A 67 -23.65 -0.53 5.33
CA GLY A 67 -22.30 -0.15 4.92
C GLY A 67 -21.22 -0.83 5.76
N PHE A 68 -21.39 -0.85 7.10
CA PHE A 68 -20.48 -1.56 8.02
C PHE A 68 -20.42 -3.06 7.74
N VAL A 69 -21.56 -3.71 7.55
CA VAL A 69 -21.60 -5.15 7.20
C VAL A 69 -20.93 -5.39 5.85
N LYS A 70 -21.25 -4.58 4.84
CA LYS A 70 -20.68 -4.65 3.49
C LYS A 70 -19.16 -4.45 3.48
N GLN A 71 -18.63 -3.57 4.33
CA GLN A 71 -17.20 -3.24 4.40
C GLN A 71 -16.47 -3.91 5.58
N SER A 72 -17.09 -4.90 6.23
CA SER A 72 -16.53 -5.59 7.40
C SER A 72 -15.16 -6.22 7.11
N GLY A 73 -14.95 -6.74 5.90
CA GLY A 73 -13.65 -7.28 5.47
C GLY A 73 -12.52 -6.26 5.56
N ILE A 74 -12.74 -5.02 5.11
CA ILE A 74 -11.76 -3.93 5.17
C ILE A 74 -11.50 -3.53 6.63
N ILE A 75 -12.57 -3.40 7.42
CA ILE A 75 -12.45 -3.02 8.84
C ILE A 75 -11.59 -4.04 9.60
N VAL A 76 -11.87 -5.34 9.45
CA VAL A 76 -11.11 -6.41 10.11
C VAL A 76 -9.67 -6.44 9.59
N PHE A 77 -9.46 -6.26 8.29
CA PHE A 77 -8.13 -6.17 7.70
C PHE A 77 -7.28 -5.03 8.29
N ILE A 78 -7.82 -3.81 8.37
CA ILE A 78 -7.13 -2.66 8.95
C ILE A 78 -6.82 -2.90 10.44
N LEU A 79 -7.75 -3.48 11.19
CA LEU A 79 -7.52 -3.81 12.61
C LEU A 79 -6.41 -4.85 12.77
N MET A 80 -6.39 -5.91 11.94
CA MET A 80 -5.33 -6.92 11.97
C MET A 80 -3.97 -6.32 11.64
N ILE A 81 -3.89 -5.46 10.63
CA ILE A 81 -2.66 -4.74 10.27
C ILE A 81 -2.22 -3.84 11.43
N GLY A 82 -3.11 -3.02 11.97
CA GLY A 82 -2.82 -2.16 13.11
C GLY A 82 -2.30 -2.94 14.33
N GLY A 83 -2.90 -4.09 14.63
CA GLY A 83 -2.43 -5.00 15.67
C GLY A 83 -1.05 -5.60 15.39
N ALA A 84 -0.79 -6.04 14.17
CA ALA A 84 0.51 -6.57 13.76
C ALA A 84 1.62 -5.50 13.88
N PHE A 85 1.34 -4.27 13.45
CA PHE A 85 2.28 -3.15 13.58
C PHE A 85 2.49 -2.73 15.03
N TRP A 86 1.45 -2.77 15.87
CA TRP A 86 1.61 -2.56 17.30
C TRP A 86 2.60 -3.56 17.89
N ILE A 87 2.49 -4.84 17.56
CA ILE A 87 3.43 -5.89 17.99
C ILE A 87 4.85 -5.60 17.50
N LEU A 88 5.03 -5.21 16.23
CA LEU A 88 6.34 -4.86 15.66
C LEU A 88 6.99 -3.65 16.33
N ASN A 89 6.17 -2.66 16.73
CA ASN A 89 6.64 -1.47 17.42
C ASN A 89 6.96 -1.76 18.89
N SER A 90 6.09 -2.47 19.61
CA SER A 90 6.33 -2.90 20.99
C SER A 90 7.55 -3.81 21.12
N SER A 91 7.87 -4.61 20.09
CA SER A 91 9.06 -5.45 20.09
C SER A 91 10.36 -4.70 19.76
N LYS A 92 10.33 -3.40 19.45
CA LYS A 92 11.49 -2.61 18.97
C LYS A 92 12.16 -3.20 17.72
N ALA A 93 11.49 -4.09 16.98
CA ALA A 93 12.07 -4.68 15.77
C ALA A 93 12.31 -3.64 14.68
N ILE A 94 11.41 -2.67 14.62
CA ILE A 94 11.49 -1.49 13.76
C ILE A 94 12.76 -0.69 14.08
N ASP A 95 13.01 -0.38 15.35
CA ASP A 95 14.19 0.38 15.79
C ASP A 95 15.49 -0.35 15.42
N VAL A 96 15.54 -1.67 15.65
CA VAL A 96 16.67 -2.52 15.26
C VAL A 96 16.88 -2.50 13.74
N GLY A 97 15.79 -2.53 12.96
CA GLY A 97 15.82 -2.42 11.51
C GLY A 97 16.40 -1.10 11.04
N ILE A 98 15.90 0.03 11.57
CA ILE A 98 16.37 1.39 11.31
C ILE A 98 17.87 1.50 11.63
N LEU A 99 18.28 1.11 12.84
CA LEU A 99 19.69 1.21 13.26
C LEU A 99 20.60 0.30 12.43
N SER A 100 20.14 -0.89 12.05
CA SER A 100 20.87 -1.76 11.14
C SER A 100 21.00 -1.14 9.76
N PHE A 101 19.93 -0.52 9.25
CA PHE A 101 19.91 0.14 7.96
C PHE A 101 20.83 1.36 7.93
N ILE A 102 20.80 2.22 8.96
CA ILE A 102 21.73 3.35 9.10
C ILE A 102 23.17 2.85 9.14
N ARG A 103 23.48 1.87 10.01
CA ARG A 103 24.85 1.31 10.10
C ARG A 103 25.32 0.70 8.79
N TYR A 104 24.43 0.05 8.05
CA TYR A 104 24.74 -0.50 6.74
C TYR A 104 24.99 0.61 5.72
N THR A 105 24.09 1.59 5.63
CA THR A 105 24.17 2.70 4.67
C THR A 105 25.35 3.64 4.94
N SER A 106 25.72 3.89 6.20
CA SER A 106 26.95 4.61 6.55
C SER A 106 28.21 3.88 6.05
N LYS A 107 28.22 2.53 6.01
CA LYS A 107 29.36 1.80 5.40
C LYS A 107 29.45 2.00 3.89
N LEU A 108 28.32 2.27 3.23
CA LEU A 108 28.31 2.55 1.79
C LEU A 108 28.92 3.93 1.45
N GLU A 109 29.10 4.84 2.42
CA GLU A 109 29.85 6.10 2.24
C GLU A 109 31.33 5.91 1.84
N ARG A 110 31.84 4.68 1.97
CA ARG A 110 33.17 4.32 1.46
C ARG A 110 33.27 4.45 -0.05
N TYR A 111 32.17 4.30 -0.79
CA TYR A 111 32.16 4.39 -2.24
C TYR A 111 32.04 5.84 -2.70
N ARG A 112 32.94 6.28 -3.57
CA ARG A 112 33.06 7.68 -4.03
C ARG A 112 31.79 8.22 -4.67
N LEU A 113 31.11 7.40 -5.47
CA LEU A 113 29.82 7.76 -6.11
C LEU A 113 28.71 8.00 -5.09
N ILE A 114 28.62 7.14 -4.07
CA ILE A 114 27.59 7.21 -3.03
C ILE A 114 27.83 8.44 -2.13
N ARG A 115 29.09 8.76 -1.83
CA ARG A 115 29.47 9.98 -1.11
C ARG A 115 29.11 11.25 -1.89
N PHE A 116 29.32 11.25 -3.21
CA PHE A 116 29.01 12.40 -4.06
C PHE A 116 27.51 12.69 -4.12
N LEU A 117 26.67 11.65 -4.24
CA LEU A 117 25.21 11.79 -4.27
C LEU A 117 24.59 12.09 -2.89
N GLY A 118 25.30 11.73 -1.82
CA GLY A 118 24.84 11.80 -0.45
C GLY A 118 23.97 10.59 -0.08
N VAL A 119 24.43 9.77 0.86
CA VAL A 119 23.73 8.54 1.29
C VAL A 119 22.29 8.81 1.66
N ASN A 120 22.02 9.90 2.38
CA ASN A 120 20.67 10.25 2.79
C ASN A 120 19.73 10.54 1.62
N ASN A 121 20.21 11.18 0.54
CA ASN A 121 19.40 11.45 -0.65
C ASN A 121 19.07 10.16 -1.38
N ILE A 122 20.03 9.22 -1.44
CA ILE A 122 19.81 7.88 -2.00
C ILE A 122 18.76 7.13 -1.20
N ILE A 123 18.85 7.16 0.14
CA ILE A 123 17.88 6.51 1.03
C ILE A 123 16.48 7.06 0.77
N ILE A 124 16.30 8.39 0.85
CA ILE A 124 15.00 9.05 0.63
C ILE A 124 14.44 8.62 -0.73
N THR A 125 15.27 8.69 -1.78
CA THR A 125 14.85 8.33 -3.14
C THR A 125 14.43 6.86 -3.26
N LEU A 126 15.23 5.93 -2.76
CA LEU A 126 14.93 4.49 -2.85
C LEU A 126 13.68 4.13 -2.06
N VAL A 127 13.51 4.69 -0.87
CA VAL A 127 12.32 4.47 -0.05
C VAL A 127 11.09 5.06 -0.76
N MET A 128 11.18 6.27 -1.30
CA MET A 128 10.07 6.87 -2.05
C MET A 128 9.71 6.05 -3.30
N ILE A 129 10.69 5.56 -4.07
CA ILE A 129 10.41 4.69 -5.23
C ILE A 129 9.70 3.41 -4.78
N LEU A 130 10.17 2.78 -3.69
CA LEU A 130 9.55 1.57 -3.15
C LEU A 130 8.08 1.79 -2.79
N PHE A 131 7.78 2.84 -2.01
CA PHE A 131 6.39 3.15 -1.63
C PHE A 131 5.54 3.58 -2.82
N SER A 132 6.12 4.27 -3.79
CA SER A 132 5.45 4.62 -5.03
C SER A 132 5.10 3.40 -5.89
N VAL A 133 5.96 2.38 -5.94
CA VAL A 133 5.63 1.10 -6.58
C VAL A 133 4.45 0.43 -5.86
N PHE A 134 4.45 0.40 -4.52
CA PHE A 134 3.33 -0.13 -3.75
C PHE A 134 2.03 0.66 -3.98
N GLY A 135 2.09 1.99 -4.07
CA GLY A 135 0.94 2.82 -4.43
C GLY A 135 0.43 2.55 -5.85
N ALA A 136 1.32 2.36 -6.82
CA ALA A 136 0.98 2.16 -8.22
C ALA A 136 0.43 0.76 -8.54
N VAL A 137 0.79 -0.25 -7.74
CA VAL A 137 0.39 -1.66 -7.94
C VAL A 137 -0.74 -2.06 -7.00
N PHE A 138 -0.63 -1.75 -5.72
CA PHE A 138 -1.59 -2.19 -4.69
C PHE A 138 -2.52 -1.07 -4.23
N GLY A 139 -2.12 0.20 -4.36
CA GLY A 139 -2.89 1.32 -3.84
C GLY A 139 -2.81 1.48 -2.33
N MET A 140 -1.67 1.09 -1.77
CA MET A 140 -1.35 1.03 -0.34
C MET A 140 -1.47 2.39 0.38
N SER A 141 -2.67 2.86 0.66
CA SER A 141 -2.89 4.18 1.29
C SER A 141 -2.98 4.04 2.80
N GLU A 142 -3.73 3.06 3.28
CA GLU A 142 -4.00 2.83 4.70
C GLU A 142 -2.76 2.27 5.42
N GLU A 143 -2.02 1.37 4.78
CA GLU A 143 -0.86 0.72 5.40
C GLU A 143 0.30 1.71 5.57
N THR A 144 0.36 2.77 4.77
CA THR A 144 1.39 3.83 4.91
C THR A 144 1.36 4.48 6.28
N ILE A 145 0.21 4.55 6.95
CA ILE A 145 0.06 5.12 8.30
C ILE A 145 0.99 4.41 9.27
N ALA A 146 1.08 3.09 9.17
CA ALA A 146 1.94 2.32 10.05
C ALA A 146 3.43 2.51 9.72
N PHE A 147 3.77 2.72 8.45
CA PHE A 147 5.13 3.06 8.03
C PHE A 147 5.54 4.48 8.41
N ILE A 148 4.61 5.44 8.53
CA ILE A 148 4.93 6.80 9.03
C ILE A 148 5.56 6.73 10.42
N ILE A 149 5.06 5.86 11.30
CA ILE A 149 5.60 5.64 12.66
C ILE A 149 7.09 5.25 12.62
N ILE A 150 7.53 4.59 11.55
CA ILE A 150 8.91 4.13 11.32
C ILE A 150 9.74 5.23 10.65
N MET A 151 9.19 5.82 9.60
CA MET A 151 9.92 6.73 8.72
C MET A 151 10.18 8.08 9.37
N VAL A 152 9.30 8.53 10.27
CA VAL A 152 9.48 9.78 11.02
C VAL A 152 10.71 9.71 11.94
N PRO A 153 10.85 8.74 12.88
CA PRO A 153 12.06 8.60 13.67
C PRO A 153 13.33 8.39 12.84
N LEU A 154 13.26 7.62 11.75
CA LEU A 154 14.38 7.42 10.83
C LEU A 154 14.84 8.75 10.21
N ALA A 155 13.91 9.55 9.66
CA ALA A 155 14.21 10.85 9.07
C ALA A 155 14.85 11.79 10.08
N ILE A 156 14.29 11.86 11.29
CA ILE A 156 14.80 12.72 12.36
C ILE A 156 16.20 12.27 12.81
N THR A 157 16.45 10.97 12.90
CA THR A 157 17.78 10.40 13.23
C THR A 157 18.80 10.71 12.12
N MET A 158 18.36 10.73 10.87
CA MET A 158 19.17 11.17 9.72
C MET A 158 19.38 12.70 9.68
N GLY A 159 18.81 13.45 10.63
CA GLY A 159 18.93 14.90 10.77
C GLY A 159 18.01 15.69 9.84
N TYR A 160 16.84 15.13 9.52
CA TYR A 160 15.73 15.77 8.81
C TYR A 160 14.55 16.00 9.78
N ASP A 161 13.39 16.34 9.26
CA ASP A 161 12.16 16.55 10.03
C ASP A 161 11.11 15.44 9.78
N SER A 162 10.04 15.45 10.56
CA SER A 162 8.93 14.49 10.42
C SER A 162 8.19 14.63 9.10
N ILE A 163 8.17 15.82 8.47
CA ILE A 163 7.60 16.01 7.13
C ILE A 163 8.33 15.14 6.11
N ILE A 164 9.67 15.06 6.16
CA ILE A 164 10.43 14.17 5.27
C ILE A 164 10.15 12.71 5.58
N GLY A 165 10.01 12.33 6.86
CA GLY A 165 9.57 11.00 7.27
C GLY A 165 8.22 10.60 6.66
N VAL A 166 7.21 11.46 6.79
CA VAL A 166 5.89 11.28 6.17
C VAL A 166 6.02 11.24 4.65
N SER A 167 6.84 12.10 4.06
CA SER A 167 7.00 12.19 2.60
C SER A 167 7.61 10.93 1.99
N MET A 168 8.55 10.29 2.69
CA MET A 168 9.20 9.05 2.25
C MET A 168 8.20 7.90 2.03
N CYS A 169 7.06 7.90 2.72
CA CYS A 169 6.07 6.83 2.64
C CYS A 169 4.71 7.30 2.12
N PHE A 170 4.05 8.24 2.81
CA PHE A 170 2.68 8.68 2.47
C PHE A 170 2.63 9.43 1.14
N VAL A 171 3.47 10.45 0.97
CA VAL A 171 3.52 11.22 -0.30
C VAL A 171 4.00 10.30 -1.42
N ALA A 172 5.02 9.48 -1.18
CA ALA A 172 5.52 8.50 -2.14
C ALA A 172 4.44 7.53 -2.63
N ALA A 173 3.68 6.92 -1.72
CA ALA A 173 2.56 6.04 -2.07
C ALA A 173 1.47 6.80 -2.85
N GLY A 174 1.17 8.05 -2.47
CA GLY A 174 0.24 8.91 -3.20
C GLY A 174 0.70 9.24 -4.63
N LEU A 175 2.00 9.52 -4.84
CA LEU A 175 2.58 9.69 -6.18
C LEU A 175 2.42 8.42 -7.02
N GLY A 176 2.65 7.26 -6.39
CA GLY A 176 2.43 5.95 -7.00
C GLY A 176 0.98 5.73 -7.41
N PHE A 177 0.07 5.97 -6.47
CA PHE A 177 -1.36 5.84 -6.68
C PHE A 177 -1.87 6.76 -7.78
N ALA A 178 -1.36 8.00 -7.86
CA ALA A 178 -1.70 8.93 -8.94
C ALA A 178 -1.29 8.42 -10.33
N GLY A 179 -0.19 7.65 -10.42
CA GLY A 179 0.23 6.99 -11.66
C GLY A 179 -0.54 5.70 -11.99
N ALA A 180 -1.12 5.03 -10.99
CA ALA A 180 -2.02 3.85 -11.09
C ALA A 180 -1.66 2.85 -12.22
N VAL A 181 -0.42 2.36 -12.23
CA VAL A 181 0.11 1.54 -13.33
C VAL A 181 -0.61 0.20 -13.47
N LEU A 182 -0.72 -0.55 -12.36
CA LEU A 182 -1.35 -1.87 -12.30
C LEU A 182 -2.43 -1.93 -11.21
N ASN A 183 -2.87 -0.78 -10.70
CA ASN A 183 -3.72 -0.75 -9.52
C ASN A 183 -5.14 -1.29 -9.83
N PRO A 184 -5.49 -2.48 -9.30
CA PRO A 184 -6.74 -3.15 -9.62
C PRO A 184 -7.95 -2.42 -9.03
N PHE A 185 -7.78 -1.65 -7.96
CA PHE A 185 -8.83 -0.91 -7.27
C PHE A 185 -9.21 0.39 -7.98
N THR A 186 -8.34 0.91 -8.85
CA THR A 186 -8.62 2.10 -9.63
C THR A 186 -8.80 1.75 -11.09
N ILE A 187 -7.70 1.43 -11.78
CA ILE A 187 -7.73 1.20 -13.22
C ILE A 187 -8.42 -0.10 -13.57
N GLY A 188 -8.26 -1.15 -12.76
CA GLY A 188 -8.94 -2.43 -12.98
C GLY A 188 -10.47 -2.28 -12.97
N ILE A 189 -11.01 -1.57 -11.98
CA ILE A 189 -12.44 -1.27 -11.89
C ILE A 189 -12.88 -0.36 -13.04
N ALA A 190 -12.17 0.75 -13.27
CA ALA A 190 -12.53 1.73 -14.29
C ALA A 190 -12.53 1.12 -15.70
N GLN A 191 -11.56 0.27 -16.03
CA GLN A 191 -11.50 -0.43 -17.32
C GLN A 191 -12.58 -1.50 -17.43
N GLY A 192 -12.89 -2.20 -16.34
CA GLY A 192 -14.03 -3.14 -16.31
C GLY A 192 -15.36 -2.45 -16.58
N ILE A 193 -15.58 -1.25 -16.05
CA ILE A 193 -16.78 -0.42 -16.32
C ILE A 193 -16.77 0.09 -17.77
N ALA A 194 -15.60 0.49 -18.27
CA ALA A 194 -15.45 1.02 -19.63
C ALA A 194 -15.38 -0.07 -20.71
N GLU A 195 -15.51 -1.35 -20.35
CA GLU A 195 -15.36 -2.50 -21.24
C GLU A 195 -14.05 -2.48 -22.04
N LEU A 196 -12.99 -1.90 -21.45
CA LEU A 196 -11.66 -1.89 -22.03
C LEU A 196 -10.85 -3.08 -21.52
N PRO A 197 -9.94 -3.63 -22.33
CA PRO A 197 -9.06 -4.67 -21.85
C PRO A 197 -8.26 -4.19 -20.64
N LEU A 198 -8.18 -5.04 -19.61
CA LEU A 198 -7.46 -4.73 -18.38
C LEU A 198 -6.01 -4.36 -18.67
N PHE A 199 -5.50 -3.34 -17.98
CA PHE A 199 -4.15 -2.80 -18.11
C PHE A 199 -3.73 -2.31 -19.51
N SER A 200 -4.65 -2.23 -20.50
CA SER A 200 -4.40 -1.56 -21.79
C SER A 200 -3.85 -0.13 -21.57
N GLY A 201 -2.82 0.27 -22.34
CA GLY A 201 -2.15 1.57 -22.15
C GLY A 201 -1.06 1.59 -21.05
N LEU A 202 -0.55 0.42 -20.64
CA LEU A 202 0.46 0.28 -19.59
C LEU A 202 1.70 1.16 -19.81
N GLU A 203 2.23 1.21 -21.03
CA GLU A 203 3.44 1.99 -21.37
C GLU A 203 3.28 3.48 -21.06
N TYR A 204 2.15 4.06 -21.46
CA TYR A 204 1.81 5.45 -21.18
C TYR A 204 1.70 5.69 -19.67
N ARG A 205 1.08 4.77 -18.92
CA ARG A 205 0.99 4.90 -17.46
C ARG A 205 2.33 4.80 -16.77
N VAL A 206 3.19 3.88 -17.21
CA VAL A 206 4.57 3.78 -16.71
C VAL A 206 5.33 5.08 -16.97
N PHE A 207 5.19 5.66 -18.16
CA PHE A 207 5.79 6.95 -18.48
C PHE A 207 5.27 8.07 -17.55
N CYS A 208 3.96 8.20 -17.39
CA CYS A 208 3.37 9.18 -16.47
C CYS A 208 3.83 8.95 -15.03
N TRP A 209 3.85 7.71 -14.55
CA TRP A 209 4.32 7.34 -13.23
C TRP A 209 5.78 7.76 -13.03
N VAL A 210 6.67 7.51 -14.00
CA VAL A 210 8.07 7.96 -13.94
C VAL A 210 8.15 9.48 -13.82
N VAL A 211 7.41 10.23 -14.65
CA VAL A 211 7.41 11.71 -14.62
C VAL A 211 6.93 12.25 -13.27
N ILE A 212 5.80 11.73 -12.77
CA ILE A 212 5.23 12.12 -11.47
C ILE A 212 6.23 11.85 -10.33
N ASN A 213 6.89 10.70 -10.36
CA ASN A 213 7.91 10.34 -9.36
C ASN A 213 9.13 11.25 -9.43
N ILE A 214 9.64 11.55 -10.62
CA ILE A 214 10.78 12.46 -10.78
C ILE A 214 10.46 13.82 -10.17
N ILE A 215 9.29 14.38 -10.49
CA ILE A 215 8.87 15.69 -9.97
C ILE A 215 8.70 15.64 -8.45
N GLY A 216 7.95 14.66 -7.93
CA GLY A 216 7.65 14.53 -6.51
C GLY A 216 8.88 14.26 -5.65
N ILE A 217 9.74 13.32 -6.06
CA ILE A 217 10.99 13.01 -5.35
C ILE A 217 11.92 14.22 -5.39
N THR A 218 12.04 14.90 -6.52
CA THR A 218 12.88 16.12 -6.61
C THR A 218 12.38 17.19 -5.66
N ALA A 219 11.07 17.42 -5.56
CA ALA A 219 10.50 18.38 -4.62
C ALA A 219 10.84 18.03 -3.15
N VAL A 220 10.73 16.75 -2.78
CA VAL A 220 11.08 16.27 -1.43
C VAL A 220 12.58 16.40 -1.17
N LEU A 221 13.45 16.08 -2.13
CA LEU A 221 14.90 16.23 -1.99
C LEU A 221 15.33 17.70 -1.86
N VAL A 222 14.68 18.61 -2.60
CA VAL A 222 14.90 20.05 -2.47
C VAL A 222 14.51 20.52 -1.07
N TYR A 223 13.37 20.07 -0.56
CA TYR A 223 12.94 20.35 0.81
C TYR A 223 13.93 19.77 1.83
N ALA A 224 14.33 18.51 1.67
CA ALA A 224 15.30 17.84 2.52
C ALA A 224 16.64 18.56 2.59
N ASN A 225 17.16 19.04 1.46
CA ASN A 225 18.40 19.82 1.44
C ASN A 225 18.26 21.17 2.17
N ARG A 226 17.08 21.81 2.12
CA ARG A 226 16.83 23.05 2.88
C ARG A 226 16.83 22.79 4.38
N ILE A 227 16.11 21.76 4.84
CA ILE A 227 16.04 21.40 6.27
C ILE A 227 17.39 20.91 6.79
N LYS A 228 18.16 20.17 5.98
CA LYS A 228 19.49 19.69 6.38
C LYS A 228 20.50 20.82 6.60
N LYS A 229 20.39 21.91 5.83
CA LYS A 229 21.25 23.10 5.97
C LYS A 229 20.86 23.94 7.19
N ASP A 230 19.57 24.07 7.44
CA ASP A 230 19.04 24.84 8.57
C ASP A 230 17.75 24.19 9.08
N PRO A 231 17.84 23.37 10.15
CA PRO A 231 16.68 22.69 10.75
C PRO A 231 15.59 23.65 11.24
N SER A 232 15.93 24.89 11.61
CA SER A 232 14.97 25.87 12.13
C SER A 232 13.94 26.32 11.08
N ARG A 233 14.22 26.06 9.80
CA ARG A 233 13.31 26.33 8.68
C ARG A 233 12.16 25.33 8.59
N SER A 234 12.21 24.23 9.35
CA SER A 234 11.12 23.26 9.38
C SER A 234 9.89 23.87 10.07
N PRO A 235 8.70 23.84 9.44
CA PRO A 235 7.46 24.27 10.08
C PRO A 235 7.11 23.47 11.33
N VAL A 236 7.61 22.24 11.42
CA VAL A 236 7.39 21.31 12.54
C VAL A 236 8.62 21.22 13.46
N TYR A 237 9.51 22.22 13.41
CA TYR A 237 10.76 22.18 14.15
C TYR A 237 10.52 21.99 15.64
N LYS A 238 9.54 22.67 16.25
CA LYS A 238 9.27 22.57 17.69
C LYS A 238 8.60 21.24 18.05
N GLU A 239 7.66 20.79 17.22
CA GLU A 239 6.90 19.56 17.39
C GLU A 239 7.82 18.32 17.33
N ASP A 240 8.85 18.39 16.49
CA ASP A 240 9.85 17.33 16.34
C ASP A 240 10.85 17.25 17.50
N GLU A 241 10.82 18.20 18.45
CA GLU A 241 11.71 18.19 19.62
C GLU A 241 11.56 16.91 20.44
N TYR A 242 10.32 16.46 20.67
CA TYR A 242 9.99 15.20 21.33
C TYR A 242 10.75 14.02 20.71
N TRP A 243 10.73 13.90 19.38
CA TRP A 243 11.37 12.81 18.66
C TRP A 243 12.89 12.94 18.66
N ARG A 244 13.43 14.17 18.59
CA ARG A 244 14.88 14.42 18.69
C ARG A 244 15.45 14.07 20.06
N GLU A 245 14.69 14.31 21.13
CA GLU A 245 15.08 13.92 22.49
C GLU A 245 14.94 12.41 22.70
N LYS A 246 13.82 11.82 22.25
CA LYS A 246 13.58 10.37 22.36
C LYS A 246 14.62 9.55 21.60
N GLY A 247 15.04 10.00 20.41
CA GLY A 247 16.13 9.38 19.65
C GLY A 247 17.49 9.41 20.34
N LYS A 248 17.70 10.32 21.30
CA LYS A 248 18.89 10.36 22.17
C LYS A 248 18.71 9.52 23.45
N ALA A 249 17.48 9.38 23.94
CA ALA A 249 17.17 8.77 25.23
C ALA A 249 16.95 7.25 25.18
N ASP A 250 16.59 6.65 24.03
CA ASP A 250 16.19 5.24 23.95
C ASP A 250 17.11 4.35 23.09
N MET A 251 18.43 4.57 23.20
CA MET A 251 19.42 3.55 22.82
C MET A 251 19.85 2.73 24.04
N GLY A 252 18.86 2.23 24.79
CA GLY A 252 19.10 1.13 25.72
C GLY A 252 19.78 -0.02 24.97
N THR A 253 20.67 -0.75 25.63
CA THR A 253 21.37 -1.90 25.04
C THR A 253 20.35 -2.90 24.50
N LEU A 254 20.10 -2.87 23.18
CA LEU A 254 19.22 -3.81 22.50
C LEU A 254 19.79 -5.22 22.69
N GLU A 255 19.11 -6.05 23.47
CA GLU A 255 19.50 -7.45 23.63
C GLU A 255 19.08 -8.24 22.38
N TYR A 256 20.06 -8.61 21.57
CA TYR A 256 19.86 -9.50 20.42
C TYR A 256 19.69 -10.93 20.93
N LYS A 257 18.45 -11.32 21.25
CA LYS A 257 18.09 -12.70 21.63
C LYS A 257 17.09 -13.28 20.64
N THR A 258 17.18 -14.59 20.42
CA THR A 258 16.20 -15.35 19.61
C THR A 258 15.59 -16.41 20.51
N PRO A 259 14.35 -16.22 21.00
CA PRO A 259 13.70 -17.20 21.85
C PRO A 259 13.32 -18.45 21.04
N LEU A 260 13.16 -19.59 21.70
CA LEU A 260 12.72 -20.85 21.08
C LEU A 260 11.37 -20.68 20.37
N SER A 261 10.47 -19.85 20.92
CA SER A 261 9.18 -19.53 20.29
C SER A 261 9.32 -18.95 18.88
N ALA A 262 10.35 -18.15 18.60
CA ALA A 262 10.58 -17.60 17.26
C ALA A 262 10.95 -18.69 16.24
N TRP A 263 11.73 -19.69 16.66
CA TRP A 263 12.05 -20.85 15.83
C TRP A 263 10.84 -21.76 15.59
N ILE A 264 9.99 -21.95 16.60
CA ILE A 264 8.73 -22.69 16.46
C ILE A 264 7.81 -21.99 15.46
N VAL A 265 7.60 -20.67 15.62
CA VAL A 265 6.78 -19.87 14.70
C VAL A 265 7.32 -19.96 13.27
N TYR A 266 8.64 -19.83 13.09
CA TYR A 266 9.26 -20.01 11.78
C TYR A 266 9.00 -21.39 11.18
N GLY A 267 9.16 -22.46 11.96
CA GLY A 267 8.90 -23.83 11.49
C GLY A 267 7.44 -24.04 11.09
N VAL A 268 6.48 -23.52 11.87
CA VAL A 268 5.05 -23.60 11.58
C VAL A 268 4.70 -22.82 10.31
N VAL A 269 5.15 -21.57 10.19
CA VAL A 269 4.90 -20.74 9.01
C VAL A 269 5.54 -21.36 7.77
N LEU A 270 6.80 -21.81 7.87
CA LEU A 270 7.48 -22.46 6.75
C LEU A 270 6.76 -23.76 6.34
N GLY A 271 6.34 -24.59 7.29
CA GLY A 271 5.59 -25.81 7.01
C GLY A 271 4.30 -25.53 6.26
N GLY A 272 3.55 -24.51 6.68
CA GLY A 272 2.35 -24.04 5.99
C GLY A 272 2.65 -23.54 4.57
N LEU A 273 3.70 -22.75 4.39
CA LEU A 273 4.12 -22.23 3.08
C LEU A 273 4.60 -23.34 2.14
N ILE A 274 5.33 -24.35 2.65
CA ILE A 274 5.77 -25.51 1.86
C ILE A 274 4.54 -26.30 1.41
N LEU A 275 3.61 -26.60 2.33
CA LEU A 275 2.39 -27.32 2.01
C LEU A 275 1.57 -26.56 0.95
N PHE A 276 1.39 -25.25 1.12
CA PHE A 276 0.72 -24.41 0.14
C PHE A 276 1.45 -24.40 -1.22
N SER A 277 2.79 -24.37 -1.22
CA SER A 277 3.61 -24.43 -2.44
C SER A 277 3.51 -25.75 -3.18
N VAL A 278 3.33 -26.87 -2.46
CA VAL A 278 3.14 -28.20 -3.07
C VAL A 278 1.77 -28.28 -3.75
N PHE A 279 0.72 -27.79 -3.09
CA PHE A 279 -0.64 -27.77 -3.67
C PHE A 279 -0.80 -26.73 -4.79
N ASN A 280 -0.06 -25.63 -4.73
CA ASN A 280 -0.13 -24.52 -5.69
C ASN A 280 1.24 -24.25 -6.31
N SER A 281 1.73 -25.22 -7.07
CA SER A 281 3.09 -25.20 -7.64
C SER A 281 3.27 -24.17 -8.76
N GLN A 282 2.19 -23.83 -9.46
CA GLN A 282 2.18 -22.82 -10.51
C GLN A 282 1.20 -21.71 -10.14
N THR A 283 1.66 -20.48 -10.32
CA THR A 283 0.83 -19.28 -10.18
C THR A 283 0.75 -18.62 -11.54
N THR A 284 -0.48 -18.46 -12.04
CA THR A 284 -0.74 -17.76 -13.29
C THR A 284 -0.99 -16.29 -12.98
N LEU A 285 0.01 -15.44 -13.22
CA LEU A 285 -0.18 -14.01 -13.18
C LEU A 285 -0.84 -13.57 -14.48
N THR A 286 -2.06 -13.05 -14.38
CA THR A 286 -2.77 -12.49 -15.53
C THR A 286 -2.59 -10.97 -15.54
N ILE A 287 -1.98 -10.47 -16.63
CA ILE A 287 -1.89 -9.03 -16.91
C ILE A 287 -2.62 -8.82 -18.24
N GLY A 288 -3.82 -8.24 -18.17
CA GLY A 288 -4.68 -7.96 -19.31
C GLY A 288 -5.72 -9.04 -19.56
N ASP A 289 -6.38 -8.97 -20.71
CA ASP A 289 -7.44 -9.90 -21.08
C ASP A 289 -6.93 -10.89 -22.15
N PRO A 290 -6.72 -12.17 -21.78
CA PRO A 290 -6.23 -13.20 -22.70
C PRO A 290 -7.23 -13.52 -23.82
N GLU A 291 -8.54 -13.30 -23.60
CA GLU A 291 -9.59 -13.64 -24.56
C GLU A 291 -9.65 -12.65 -25.74
N THR A 292 -9.20 -11.41 -25.52
CA THR A 292 -9.12 -10.36 -26.55
C THR A 292 -7.73 -10.25 -27.19
N GLY A 293 -6.78 -11.12 -26.82
CA GLY A 293 -5.41 -11.12 -27.35
C GLY A 293 -4.53 -9.96 -26.86
N SER A 294 -4.99 -9.21 -25.86
CA SER A 294 -4.35 -7.98 -25.36
C SER A 294 -3.69 -8.15 -23.97
N GLY A 295 -3.62 -9.38 -23.47
CA GLY A 295 -3.00 -9.73 -22.20
C GLY A 295 -1.86 -10.74 -22.33
N SER A 296 -0.93 -10.71 -21.38
CA SER A 296 0.09 -11.73 -21.17
C SER A 296 -0.21 -12.46 -19.86
N SER A 297 -0.38 -13.78 -19.92
CA SER A 297 -0.39 -14.63 -18.75
C SER A 297 1.01 -15.21 -18.53
N LEU A 298 1.60 -14.93 -17.36
CA LEU A 298 2.86 -15.52 -16.96
C LEU A 298 2.57 -16.59 -15.91
N THR A 299 2.64 -17.84 -16.33
CA THR A 299 2.61 -18.98 -15.40
C THR A 299 4.01 -19.25 -14.90
N SER A 300 4.24 -19.02 -13.60
CA SER A 300 5.55 -19.16 -12.97
C SER A 300 5.40 -19.79 -11.58
N PRO A 301 6.37 -20.59 -11.11
CA PRO A 301 6.36 -21.15 -9.75
C PRO A 301 6.70 -20.09 -8.68
N MET A 302 5.97 -18.97 -8.67
CA MET A 302 6.24 -17.86 -7.76
C MET A 302 6.13 -18.25 -6.29
N ILE A 303 5.07 -18.98 -5.91
CA ILE A 303 4.85 -19.39 -4.53
C ILE A 303 5.99 -20.29 -4.02
N PRO A 304 6.40 -21.37 -4.74
CA PRO A 304 7.59 -22.14 -4.36
C PRO A 304 8.87 -21.30 -4.25
N VAL A 305 9.10 -20.37 -5.18
CA VAL A 305 10.30 -19.51 -5.17
C VAL A 305 10.32 -18.60 -3.95
N ILE A 306 9.20 -17.93 -3.65
CA ILE A 306 9.09 -17.03 -2.49
C ILE A 306 9.18 -17.82 -1.19
N THR A 307 8.60 -19.03 -1.12
CA THR A 307 8.73 -19.92 0.04
C THR A 307 10.19 -20.34 0.26
N LEU A 308 10.93 -20.67 -0.79
CA LEU A 308 12.36 -20.98 -0.68
C LEU A 308 13.16 -19.77 -0.19
N LEU A 309 12.88 -18.58 -0.75
CA LEU A 309 13.50 -17.35 -0.30
C LEU A 309 13.19 -17.07 1.17
N PHE A 310 11.95 -17.28 1.61
CA PHE A 310 11.55 -17.16 3.02
C PHE A 310 12.29 -18.14 3.91
N ALA A 311 12.48 -19.39 3.47
CA ALA A 311 13.22 -20.40 4.21
C ALA A 311 14.67 -19.95 4.46
N VAL A 312 15.34 -19.47 3.41
CA VAL A 312 16.73 -19.01 3.51
C VAL A 312 16.83 -17.75 4.37
N SER A 313 16.02 -16.72 4.08
CA SER A 313 16.05 -15.46 4.82
C SER A 313 15.59 -15.62 6.28
N GLY A 314 14.63 -16.50 6.54
CA GLY A 314 14.13 -16.80 7.87
C GLY A 314 15.23 -17.37 8.77
N ILE A 315 16.00 -18.35 8.28
CA ILE A 315 17.15 -18.89 9.01
C ILE A 315 18.21 -17.82 9.24
N LEU A 316 18.57 -17.05 8.21
CA LEU A 316 19.60 -16.00 8.31
C LEU A 316 19.20 -14.89 9.29
N SER A 317 17.92 -14.54 9.34
CA SER A 317 17.40 -13.51 10.23
C SER A 317 17.31 -13.99 11.69
N LEU A 318 16.80 -15.20 11.93
CA LEU A 318 16.74 -15.80 13.28
C LEU A 318 18.11 -16.01 13.91
N ARG A 319 19.13 -16.30 13.10
CA ARG A 319 20.54 -16.37 13.55
C ARG A 319 21.08 -15.01 14.03
N LYS A 320 20.49 -13.90 13.58
CA LYS A 320 20.87 -12.55 14.05
C LYS A 320 20.08 -12.16 15.30
N SER A 321 18.75 -12.13 15.22
CA SER A 321 17.85 -11.91 16.36
C SER A 321 16.39 -12.12 15.98
N VAL A 322 15.52 -12.21 16.98
CA VAL A 322 14.05 -12.22 16.77
C VAL A 322 13.56 -10.98 16.02
N HIS A 323 14.19 -9.82 16.23
CA HIS A 323 13.82 -8.57 15.58
C HIS A 323 14.00 -8.64 14.06
N PHE A 324 15.12 -9.21 13.58
CA PHE A 324 15.33 -9.41 12.15
C PHE A 324 14.35 -10.43 11.56
N PHE A 325 13.98 -11.46 12.33
CA PHE A 325 12.96 -12.41 11.91
C PHE A 325 11.59 -11.76 11.76
N GLN A 326 11.19 -10.90 12.70
CA GLN A 326 9.95 -10.13 12.62
C GLN A 326 9.91 -9.23 11.38
N LEU A 327 11.01 -8.55 11.05
CA LEU A 327 11.13 -7.75 9.82
C LEU A 327 11.09 -8.62 8.55
N THR A 328 11.68 -9.81 8.60
CA THR A 328 11.65 -10.77 7.48
C THR A 328 10.23 -11.28 7.27
N LEU A 329 9.55 -11.71 8.33
CA LEU A 329 8.16 -12.14 8.29
C LEU A 329 7.29 -11.06 7.66
N PHE A 330 7.43 -9.81 8.12
CA PHE A 330 6.72 -8.67 7.58
C PHE A 330 6.97 -8.44 6.08
N GLY A 331 8.24 -8.44 5.66
CA GLY A 331 8.60 -8.28 4.24
C GLY A 331 8.02 -9.38 3.34
N PHE A 332 8.02 -10.63 3.82
CA PHE A 332 7.44 -11.75 3.06
C PHE A 332 5.91 -11.72 3.06
N THR A 333 5.26 -11.26 4.13
CA THR A 333 3.80 -11.04 4.12
C THR A 333 3.40 -10.10 2.98
N ILE A 334 4.16 -9.02 2.74
CA ILE A 334 3.92 -8.11 1.62
C ILE A 334 4.09 -8.83 0.27
N LEU A 335 5.15 -9.61 0.09
CA LEU A 335 5.37 -10.36 -1.14
C LEU A 335 4.26 -11.38 -1.42
N PHE A 336 3.81 -12.11 -0.38
CA PHE A 336 2.70 -13.06 -0.49
C PHE A 336 1.38 -12.36 -0.77
N LEU A 337 1.13 -11.18 -0.19
CA LEU A 337 -0.05 -10.37 -0.53
C LEU A 337 -0.04 -9.98 -2.01
N ILE A 338 1.10 -9.51 -2.55
CA ILE A 338 1.22 -9.15 -3.97
C ILE A 338 0.92 -10.36 -4.87
N VAL A 339 1.54 -11.51 -4.61
CA VAL A 339 1.32 -12.72 -5.42
C VAL A 339 -0.09 -13.27 -5.26
N GLY A 340 -0.64 -13.22 -4.04
CA GLY A 340 -2.02 -13.61 -3.76
C GLY A 340 -3.04 -12.79 -4.53
N VAL A 341 -2.84 -11.47 -4.53
CA VAL A 341 -3.68 -10.51 -5.25
C VAL A 341 -3.61 -10.73 -6.76
N MET A 342 -2.41 -10.84 -7.33
CA MET A 342 -2.23 -10.98 -8.78
C MET A 342 -2.50 -12.39 -9.33
N GLY A 343 -2.29 -13.43 -8.53
CA GLY A 343 -2.34 -14.82 -8.97
C GLY A 343 -3.54 -15.63 -8.49
N TYR A 344 -4.15 -15.24 -7.37
CA TYR A 344 -5.24 -15.98 -6.73
C TYR A 344 -6.48 -15.14 -6.46
N GLN A 345 -6.50 -13.89 -6.97
CA GLN A 345 -7.62 -12.97 -6.76
C GLN A 345 -7.94 -12.80 -5.28
N TRP A 346 -6.92 -12.74 -4.39
CA TRP A 346 -7.07 -12.45 -2.96
C TRP A 346 -7.51 -11.00 -2.69
N TYR A 347 -8.32 -10.44 -3.58
CA TYR A 347 -9.06 -9.23 -3.33
C TYR A 347 -10.14 -9.51 -2.30
N ILE A 348 -10.36 -8.54 -1.41
CA ILE A 348 -11.66 -8.41 -0.77
C ILE A 348 -12.63 -8.11 -1.92
N MET A 349 -13.44 -9.11 -2.31
CA MET A 349 -14.37 -8.97 -3.42
C MET A 349 -15.30 -7.76 -3.21
N LYS A 350 -15.43 -6.96 -4.27
CA LYS A 350 -16.48 -5.97 -4.55
C LYS A 350 -16.63 -4.83 -3.53
N ILE A 351 -15.98 -3.70 -3.85
CA ILE A 351 -16.64 -2.40 -3.73
C ILE A 351 -17.60 -2.29 -4.94
N ALA A 352 -18.72 -3.02 -4.88
CA ALA A 352 -19.87 -2.79 -5.74
C ALA A 352 -21.08 -2.69 -4.83
#